data_AF-A0A919JQL4-F1
#
_entry.id   AF-A0A919JQL4-F1
#
_cell.length_a   1.000
_cell.length_b   1.000
_cell.length_c   1.000
_cell.angle_alpha   90.00
_cell.angle_beta   90.00
_cell.angle_gamma   90.00
#
_symmetry.space_group_name_H-M   'P 1'
#
loop_
_entity.id
_entity.type
_entity.pdbx_description
1 polymer ?
#
loop_
_entity_poly.entity_id
_entity_poly.type
_entity_poly.pdbx_seq_one_letter_code
_entity_poly.pdbx_strand_id
1 'polypeptide(L)'
;MSAPVFGLRKTWVDTVPGIELVQIHYTWSPPGTPPDWAGAEEQVLTGGTGPLRTAVLEVPRTVGGASDYALHHFFFVVGGAGRAASPVYTEDIVAREVTYEDPAGQYTAVGLVWSAVQEPPEPGVPNYTSTTMDGLPFESPGAAPEHADIYEFVRAQPLPHVFRGRVWGVRGTAVRYGYHLIRQGLPDPADDAESWTDNGGRGWTVTL
;
A
#
# COMPACT_ATOMS: atom_id res chain seq x y z
N MET A 1 8.15 12.30 12.93
CA MET A 1 7.02 11.85 12.09
C MET A 1 7.20 10.35 11.88
N SER A 2 6.18 9.53 12.10
CA SER A 2 6.26 8.10 11.75
C SER A 2 6.42 7.98 10.23
N ALA A 3 7.15 6.97 9.77
CA ALA A 3 7.25 6.70 8.34
C ALA A 3 5.85 6.31 7.81
N PRO A 4 5.47 6.71 6.59
CA PRO A 4 4.20 6.31 6.01
C PRO A 4 4.16 4.79 5.81
N VAL A 5 3.01 4.18 6.08
CA VAL A 5 2.79 2.73 6.02
C VAL A 5 1.84 2.32 4.88
N PHE A 6 1.75 1.03 4.62
CA PHE A 6 0.71 0.42 3.78
C PHE A 6 0.23 -0.88 4.43
N GLY A 7 -1.03 -1.22 4.20
CA GLY A 7 -1.66 -2.44 4.68
C GLY A 7 -1.27 -3.64 3.83
N LEU A 8 -0.73 -4.69 4.46
CA LEU A 8 -0.37 -5.96 3.85
C LEU A 8 -1.10 -7.10 4.55
N ARG A 9 -1.94 -7.85 3.81
CA ARG A 9 -2.63 -9.00 4.38
C ARG A 9 -1.68 -10.19 4.53
N LYS A 10 -1.77 -10.86 5.68
CA LYS A 10 -1.22 -12.20 5.93
C LYS A 10 -2.33 -13.16 6.29
N THR A 11 -2.14 -14.42 5.91
CA THR A 11 -3.14 -15.47 6.04
C THR A 11 -2.55 -16.69 6.69
N TRP A 12 -3.36 -17.38 7.49
CA TRP A 12 -3.07 -18.69 8.05
C TRP A 12 -4.25 -19.61 7.81
N VAL A 13 -3.98 -20.87 7.46
CA VAL A 13 -5.01 -21.90 7.35
C VAL A 13 -4.81 -22.89 8.48
N ASP A 14 -5.83 -23.06 9.32
CA ASP A 14 -5.84 -24.05 10.39
C ASP A 14 -5.67 -25.45 9.80
N THR A 15 -4.49 -26.04 10.04
CA THR A 15 -4.13 -27.37 9.52
C THR A 15 -4.62 -28.51 10.41
N VAL A 16 -4.99 -28.21 11.65
CA VAL A 16 -5.51 -29.16 12.64
C VAL A 16 -6.67 -28.54 13.43
N PRO A 17 -7.62 -29.34 13.92
CA PRO A 17 -8.68 -28.86 14.82
C PRO A 17 -8.13 -28.34 16.15
N GLY A 18 -8.89 -27.48 16.83
CA GLY A 18 -8.60 -27.05 18.20
C GLY A 18 -7.52 -25.96 18.31
N ILE A 19 -7.22 -25.26 17.22
CA ILE A 19 -6.42 -24.02 17.26
C ILE A 19 -7.29 -22.92 17.86
N GLU A 20 -6.82 -22.35 18.97
CA GLU A 20 -7.51 -21.30 19.70
C GLU A 20 -7.03 -19.92 19.24
N LEU A 21 -5.72 -19.76 19.10
CA LEU A 21 -5.08 -18.50 18.75
C LEU A 21 -4.01 -18.71 17.67
N VAL A 22 -3.96 -17.78 16.73
CA VAL A 22 -2.83 -17.63 15.80
C VAL A 22 -2.41 -16.17 15.86
N GLN A 23 -1.13 -15.96 16.13
CA GLN A 23 -0.51 -14.65 16.16
C GLN A 23 0.63 -14.62 15.15
N ILE A 24 0.76 -13.54 14.38
CA ILE A 24 1.93 -13.29 13.56
C ILE A 24 2.87 -12.36 14.31
N HIS A 25 4.14 -12.72 14.35
CA HIS A 25 5.23 -11.85 14.77
C HIS A 25 5.99 -11.43 13.52
N TYR A 26 6.26 -10.14 13.37
CA TYR A 26 6.91 -9.63 12.18
C TYR A 26 7.86 -8.47 12.48
N THR A 27 8.89 -8.36 11.64
CA THR A 27 9.88 -7.28 11.66
C THR A 27 10.37 -7.06 10.23
N TRP A 28 11.06 -5.96 9.96
CA TRP A 28 11.64 -5.67 8.66
C TRP A 28 13.09 -5.27 8.78
N SER A 29 13.86 -5.49 7.73
CA SER A 29 15.27 -5.14 7.69
C SER A 29 15.67 -4.64 6.29
N PRO A 30 16.73 -3.80 6.18
CA PRO A 30 17.34 -3.53 4.89
C PRO A 30 17.74 -4.83 4.17
N PRO A 31 17.74 -4.87 2.83
CA PRO A 31 18.09 -6.09 2.09
C PRO A 31 19.44 -6.68 2.53
N GLY A 32 19.46 -8.00 2.75
CA GLY A 32 20.66 -8.74 3.16
C GLY A 32 21.06 -8.58 4.64
N THR A 33 20.27 -7.86 5.45
CA THR A 33 20.50 -7.70 6.89
C THR A 33 19.69 -8.74 7.67
N PRO A 34 20.17 -9.26 8.82
CA PRO A 34 19.35 -10.12 9.67
C PRO A 34 18.15 -9.36 10.28
N PRO A 35 17.03 -10.05 10.57
CA PRO A 35 15.90 -9.47 11.29
C PRO A 35 16.29 -9.06 12.71
N ASP A 36 15.83 -7.88 13.14
CA ASP A 36 15.83 -7.49 14.55
C ASP A 36 14.50 -7.90 15.19
N TRP A 37 14.52 -8.99 15.94
CA TRP A 37 13.34 -9.51 16.64
C TRP A 37 13.05 -8.79 17.96
N ALA A 38 14.00 -8.01 18.50
CA ALA A 38 13.77 -7.28 19.76
C ALA A 38 12.76 -6.15 19.58
N GLY A 39 12.68 -5.59 18.37
CA GLY A 39 11.69 -4.58 17.96
C GLY A 39 10.53 -5.14 17.12
N ALA A 40 10.29 -6.46 17.16
CA ALA A 40 9.24 -7.06 16.36
C ALA A 40 7.83 -6.63 16.82
N GLU A 41 6.95 -6.47 15.85
CA GLU A 41 5.53 -6.24 16.07
C GLU A 41 4.77 -7.57 16.10
N GLU A 42 3.59 -7.58 16.70
CA GLU A 42 2.73 -8.74 16.76
C GLU A 42 1.26 -8.40 16.47
N GLN A 43 0.57 -9.32 15.82
CA GLN A 43 -0.85 -9.15 15.52
C GLN A 43 -1.59 -10.49 15.56
N VAL A 44 -2.80 -10.48 16.12
CA VAL A 44 -3.66 -11.67 16.14
C VAL A 44 -4.33 -11.85 14.78
N LEU A 45 -4.24 -13.06 14.22
CA LEU A 45 -5.00 -13.44 13.04
C LEU A 45 -6.41 -13.84 13.45
N THR A 46 -7.39 -13.16 12.88
CA THR A 46 -8.80 -13.40 13.15
C THR A 46 -9.40 -14.28 12.04
N GLY A 47 -10.16 -15.29 12.45
CA GLY A 47 -10.91 -16.16 11.55
C GLY A 47 -12.34 -15.67 11.34
N GLY A 48 -12.91 -16.07 10.19
CA GLY A 48 -14.35 -15.96 9.92
C GLY A 48 -15.04 -17.32 10.01
N THR A 49 -15.85 -17.68 9.01
CA THR A 49 -16.35 -19.04 8.85
C THR A 49 -15.34 -19.89 8.08
N GLY A 50 -14.82 -20.95 8.71
CA GLY A 50 -13.86 -21.87 8.09
C GLY A 50 -12.45 -21.79 8.69
N PRO A 51 -11.47 -22.49 8.08
CA PRO A 51 -10.12 -22.62 8.63
C PRO A 51 -9.20 -21.44 8.35
N LEU A 52 -9.62 -20.47 7.53
CA LEU A 52 -8.80 -19.32 7.15
C LEU A 52 -8.85 -18.23 8.22
N ARG A 53 -7.68 -17.74 8.62
CA ARG A 53 -7.49 -16.59 9.49
C ARG A 53 -6.65 -15.54 8.78
N THR A 54 -6.91 -14.26 9.03
CA THR A 54 -6.20 -13.16 8.38
C THR A 54 -5.81 -12.07 9.37
N ALA A 55 -4.75 -11.33 9.05
CA ALA A 55 -4.37 -10.07 9.70
C ALA A 55 -3.91 -9.08 8.62
N VAL A 56 -4.11 -7.79 8.86
CA VAL A 56 -3.57 -6.71 8.02
C VAL A 56 -2.46 -6.04 8.78
N LEU A 57 -1.23 -6.25 8.34
CA LEU A 57 -0.03 -5.64 8.89
C LEU A 57 0.11 -4.22 8.34
N GLU A 58 0.50 -3.27 9.19
CA GLU A 58 0.94 -1.94 8.74
C GLU A 58 2.45 -1.96 8.54
N VAL A 59 2.89 -2.03 7.29
CA VAL A 59 4.32 -2.19 6.94
C VAL A 59 4.83 -0.86 6.38
N PRO A 60 6.03 -0.38 6.76
CA PRO A 60 6.55 0.90 6.27
C PRO A 60 6.75 0.91 4.75
N ARG A 61 6.51 2.06 4.11
CA ARG A 61 6.81 2.24 2.68
C ARG A 61 8.31 2.35 2.39
N THR A 62 9.10 2.66 3.41
CA THR A 62 10.56 2.75 3.30
C THR A 62 11.25 2.30 4.58
N VAL A 63 12.36 1.58 4.44
CA VAL A 63 13.25 1.19 5.54
C VAL A 63 14.65 1.70 5.21
N GLY A 64 15.24 2.48 6.11
CA GLY A 64 16.56 3.10 5.87
C GLY A 64 16.62 3.99 4.62
N GLY A 65 15.49 4.59 4.21
CA GLY A 65 15.37 5.41 3.01
C GLY A 65 15.16 4.62 1.70
N ALA A 66 15.28 3.28 1.72
CA ALA A 66 15.00 2.43 0.57
C ALA A 66 13.52 2.00 0.55
N SER A 67 12.92 1.93 -0.63
CA SER A 67 11.56 1.37 -0.81
C SER A 67 11.55 -0.15 -0.91
N ASP A 68 12.73 -0.77 -1.13
CA ASP A 68 12.92 -2.20 -1.19
C ASP A 68 13.58 -2.68 0.11
N TYR A 69 12.99 -3.69 0.75
CA TYR A 69 13.45 -4.23 2.03
C TYR A 69 12.88 -5.63 2.27
N ALA A 70 13.34 -6.35 3.29
CA ALA A 70 12.83 -7.66 3.65
C ALA A 70 11.82 -7.58 4.80
N LEU A 71 10.66 -8.21 4.64
CA LEU A 71 9.71 -8.51 5.72
C LEU A 71 9.99 -9.92 6.24
N HIS A 72 10.26 -10.04 7.53
CA HIS A 72 10.45 -11.31 8.21
C HIS A 72 9.28 -11.57 9.13
N HIS A 73 8.72 -12.77 9.09
CA HIS A 73 7.61 -13.11 9.99
C HIS A 73 7.56 -14.60 10.31
N PHE A 74 6.91 -14.94 11.42
CA PHE A 74 6.52 -16.30 11.75
C PHE A 74 5.17 -16.30 12.46
N PHE A 75 4.50 -17.45 12.48
CA PHE A 75 3.24 -17.63 13.17
C PHE A 75 3.46 -18.36 14.49
N PHE A 76 2.88 -17.84 15.55
CA PHE A 76 2.74 -18.49 16.84
C PHE A 76 1.32 -19.02 16.98
N VAL A 77 1.19 -20.32 17.19
CA VAL A 77 -0.08 -21.04 17.22
C VAL A 77 -0.27 -21.63 18.60
N VAL A 78 -1.43 -21.37 19.20
CA VAL A 78 -1.85 -21.94 20.49
C VAL A 78 -3.14 -22.72 20.29
N GLY A 79 -3.18 -23.93 20.84
CA GLY A 79 -4.38 -24.75 20.89
C GLY A 79 -4.34 -25.77 22.02
N GLY A 80 -5.35 -26.64 22.07
CA GLY A 80 -5.50 -27.61 23.16
C GLY A 80 -4.34 -28.61 23.31
N ALA A 81 -3.54 -28.83 22.27
CA ALA A 81 -2.37 -29.70 22.30
C ALA A 81 -1.06 -28.99 22.70
N GLY A 82 -1.08 -27.67 22.91
CA GLY A 82 0.09 -26.88 23.29
C GLY A 82 0.34 -25.68 22.39
N ARG A 83 1.61 -25.22 22.36
CA ARG A 83 2.06 -24.05 21.60
C ARG A 83 3.11 -24.47 20.58
N ALA A 84 3.03 -23.91 19.39
CA ALA A 84 3.98 -24.15 18.31
C ALA A 84 4.30 -22.85 17.56
N ALA A 85 5.50 -22.76 17.02
CA ALA A 85 5.89 -21.70 16.10
C ALA A 85 6.15 -22.29 14.71
N SER A 86 5.74 -21.57 13.67
CA SER A 86 6.17 -21.89 12.30
C SER A 86 7.66 -21.57 12.13
N PRO A 87 8.28 -22.04 11.03
CA PRO A 87 9.53 -21.45 10.56
C PRO A 87 9.39 -19.94 10.33
N VAL A 88 10.54 -19.25 10.26
CA VAL A 88 10.61 -17.86 9.81
C VAL A 88 10.50 -17.81 8.30
N TYR A 89 9.59 -16.98 7.82
CA TYR A 89 9.44 -16.60 6.42
C TYR A 89 10.12 -15.25 6.18
N THR A 90 10.71 -15.08 5.00
CA THR A 90 11.26 -13.80 4.55
C THR A 90 10.73 -13.50 3.16
N GLU A 91 10.17 -12.31 3.00
CA GLU A 91 9.59 -11.83 1.75
C GLU A 91 10.20 -10.49 1.37
N ASP A 92 10.57 -10.35 0.11
CA ASP A 92 11.02 -9.07 -0.43
C ASP A 92 9.82 -8.15 -0.61
N ILE A 93 9.80 -7.02 0.09
CA ILE A 93 8.93 -5.90 -0.22
C ILE A 93 9.62 -5.05 -1.28
N VAL A 94 8.88 -4.72 -2.33
CA VAL A 94 9.35 -3.85 -3.41
C VAL A 94 8.33 -2.77 -3.72
N ALA A 95 8.79 -1.70 -4.34
CA ALA A 95 7.92 -0.66 -4.87
C ALA A 95 7.93 -0.61 -6.40
N ARG A 96 6.79 -0.30 -6.99
CA ARG A 96 6.66 0.00 -8.42
C ARG A 96 6.08 1.38 -8.64
N GLU A 97 6.70 2.12 -9.55
CA GLU A 97 6.17 3.41 -9.99
C GLU A 97 4.96 3.18 -10.91
N VAL A 98 3.95 4.01 -10.72
CA VAL A 98 2.74 4.11 -11.54
C VAL A 98 2.58 5.56 -11.94
N THR A 99 2.30 5.78 -13.22
CA THR A 99 2.23 7.10 -13.82
C THR A 99 0.81 7.40 -14.30
N TYR A 100 0.37 8.65 -14.16
CA TYR A 100 -0.82 9.18 -14.83
C TYR A 100 -0.39 10.35 -15.73
N GLU A 101 -0.74 10.28 -17.00
CA GLU A 101 -0.53 11.38 -17.95
C GLU A 101 -1.83 12.16 -18.11
N ASP A 102 -1.74 13.49 -18.00
CA ASP A 102 -2.83 14.42 -18.25
C ASP A 102 -2.45 15.35 -19.41
N PRO A 103 -2.77 14.98 -20.66
CA PRO A 103 -2.44 15.76 -21.84
C PRO A 103 -3.14 17.11 -21.91
N ALA A 104 -4.23 17.29 -21.18
CA ALA A 104 -5.04 18.51 -21.21
C ALA A 104 -4.76 19.46 -20.03
N GLY A 105 -4.00 19.00 -19.03
CA GLY A 105 -3.70 19.76 -17.80
C GLY A 105 -4.97 20.10 -17.02
N GLN A 106 -5.90 19.15 -16.94
CA GLN A 106 -7.16 19.29 -16.24
C GLN A 106 -7.02 19.12 -14.73
N TYR A 107 -6.04 18.36 -14.26
CA TYR A 107 -5.94 17.95 -12.87
C TYR A 107 -4.82 18.70 -12.14
N THR A 108 -5.08 19.02 -10.88
CA THR A 108 -4.10 19.66 -9.97
C THR A 108 -3.45 18.66 -9.03
N ALA A 109 -4.11 17.52 -8.78
CA ALA A 109 -3.55 16.41 -8.04
C ALA A 109 -4.11 15.07 -8.53
N VAL A 110 -3.30 14.02 -8.36
CA VAL A 110 -3.69 12.64 -8.62
C VAL A 110 -3.31 11.77 -7.43
N GLY A 111 -4.23 10.91 -7.00
CA GLY A 111 -4.00 9.84 -6.04
C GLY A 111 -4.08 8.47 -6.69
N LEU A 112 -3.47 7.47 -6.05
CA LEU A 112 -3.58 6.06 -6.40
C LEU A 112 -4.33 5.36 -5.29
N VAL A 113 -5.45 4.71 -5.62
CA VAL A 113 -6.05 3.68 -4.77
C VAL A 113 -5.60 2.32 -5.27
N TRP A 114 -5.07 1.48 -4.39
CA TRP A 114 -4.48 0.22 -4.81
C TRP A 114 -4.56 -0.86 -3.75
N SER A 115 -4.47 -2.12 -4.17
CA SER A 115 -4.43 -3.29 -3.28
C SER A 115 -3.74 -4.45 -3.99
N ALA A 116 -3.05 -5.31 -3.23
CA ALA A 116 -2.63 -6.60 -3.76
C ALA A 116 -3.85 -7.38 -4.26
N VAL A 117 -3.76 -8.00 -5.43
CA VAL A 117 -4.78 -8.91 -5.96
C VAL A 117 -4.81 -10.13 -5.06
N GLN A 118 -6.01 -10.48 -4.61
CA GLN A 118 -6.24 -11.64 -3.75
C GLN A 118 -7.32 -12.52 -4.35
N GLU A 119 -7.25 -13.80 -4.04
CA GLU A 119 -8.28 -14.75 -4.45
C GLU A 119 -9.59 -14.44 -3.70
N PRO A 120 -10.74 -14.47 -4.38
CA PRO A 120 -12.04 -14.40 -3.73
C PRO A 120 -12.19 -15.48 -2.63
N PRO A 121 -12.94 -15.22 -1.55
CA PRO A 121 -13.88 -14.10 -1.37
C PRO A 121 -13.28 -12.85 -0.71
N GLU A 122 -12.00 -12.87 -0.33
CA GLU A 122 -11.42 -11.83 0.52
C GLU A 122 -11.13 -10.54 -0.27
N PRO A 123 -11.74 -9.39 0.09
CA PRO A 123 -11.49 -8.13 -0.61
C PRO A 123 -10.06 -7.65 -0.34
N GLY A 124 -9.35 -7.18 -1.36
CA GLY A 124 -8.00 -6.64 -1.22
C GLY A 124 -7.92 -5.53 -0.15
N VAL A 125 -6.77 -5.40 0.51
CA VAL A 125 -6.56 -4.34 1.51
C VAL A 125 -6.33 -3.01 0.80
N PRO A 126 -7.24 -2.03 0.95
CA PRO A 126 -7.12 -0.76 0.24
C PRO A 126 -5.97 0.07 0.81
N ASN A 127 -5.17 0.62 -0.10
CA ASN A 127 -4.08 1.53 0.18
C ASN A 127 -4.24 2.79 -0.67
N TYR A 128 -3.72 3.92 -0.18
CA TYR A 128 -3.78 5.19 -0.88
C TYR A 128 -2.40 5.86 -0.98
N THR A 129 -2.06 6.37 -2.16
CA THR A 129 -0.80 7.08 -2.39
C THR A 129 -1.05 8.36 -3.17
N SER A 130 -0.74 9.52 -2.59
CA SER A 130 -0.67 10.77 -3.34
C SER A 130 0.52 10.73 -4.28
N THR A 131 0.31 11.12 -5.54
CA THR A 131 1.36 11.21 -6.55
C THR A 131 2.06 12.58 -6.50
N THR A 132 3.22 12.66 -7.13
CA THR A 132 3.97 13.90 -7.35
C THR A 132 3.96 14.22 -8.84
N MET A 133 3.74 15.49 -9.19
CA MET A 133 3.77 15.93 -10.59
C MET A 133 5.21 16.25 -11.02
N ASP A 134 5.58 15.90 -12.25
CA ASP A 134 6.87 16.31 -12.82
C ASP A 134 7.05 17.82 -12.78
N GLY A 135 8.27 18.25 -12.46
CA GLY A 135 8.61 19.66 -12.32
C GLY A 135 8.15 20.29 -11.00
N LEU A 136 7.25 19.64 -10.25
CA LEU A 136 6.77 20.11 -8.96
C LEU A 136 7.05 19.06 -7.86
N PRO A 137 8.16 19.19 -7.11
CA PRO A 137 8.41 18.32 -5.97
C PRO A 137 7.44 18.68 -4.85
N PHE A 138 6.23 18.12 -4.86
CA PHE A 138 5.45 17.99 -3.63
C PHE A 138 6.22 17.00 -2.75
N GLU A 139 6.89 17.54 -1.71
CA GLU A 139 8.10 17.00 -1.08
C GLU A 139 8.00 15.60 -0.47
N SER A 140 6.85 14.93 -0.54
CA SER A 140 6.68 13.55 -0.06
C SER A 140 5.50 12.85 -0.74
N PRO A 141 5.66 11.63 -1.28
CA PRO A 141 4.55 10.79 -1.68
C PRO A 141 3.59 10.56 -0.49
N GLY A 142 2.38 11.12 -0.57
CA GLY A 142 1.37 11.06 0.50
C GLY A 142 1.03 12.39 1.19
N ALA A 143 1.69 13.51 0.86
CA ALA A 143 1.30 14.84 1.32
C ALA A 143 0.48 15.56 0.23
N ALA A 144 -0.70 16.09 0.58
CA ALA A 144 -1.49 16.94 -0.32
C ALA A 144 -1.02 18.40 -0.21
N PRO A 145 -0.85 19.14 -1.31
CA PRO A 145 -0.57 20.58 -1.28
C PRO A 145 -1.71 21.39 -0.63
N GLU A 146 -1.36 22.44 0.13
CA GLU A 146 -2.31 23.37 0.74
C GLU A 146 -3.00 24.28 -0.31
N HIS A 147 -4.23 24.71 0.01
CA HIS A 147 -5.30 25.04 -0.93
C HIS A 147 -5.25 26.40 -1.67
N ALA A 148 -4.26 27.27 -1.45
CA ALA A 148 -4.22 28.57 -2.13
C ALA A 148 -3.20 28.55 -3.29
N ASP A 149 -3.67 28.93 -4.49
CA ASP A 149 -2.90 29.10 -5.74
C ASP A 149 -2.40 27.83 -6.47
N ILE A 150 -2.77 26.63 -6.00
CA ILE A 150 -2.35 25.37 -6.63
C ILE A 150 -2.76 25.27 -8.11
N TYR A 151 -3.95 25.76 -8.46
CA TYR A 151 -4.46 25.66 -9.83
C TYR A 151 -3.61 26.46 -10.82
N GLU A 152 -3.31 27.72 -10.53
CA GLU A 152 -2.49 28.55 -11.41
C GLU A 152 -1.07 28.01 -11.53
N PHE A 153 -0.50 27.53 -10.42
CA PHE A 153 0.85 26.96 -10.39
C PHE A 153 0.98 25.68 -11.21
N VAL A 154 -0.02 24.77 -11.11
CA VAL A 154 -0.07 23.55 -11.91
C VAL A 154 -0.30 23.88 -13.39
N ARG A 155 -1.23 24.79 -13.70
CA ARG A 155 -1.52 25.21 -15.09
C ARG A 155 -0.36 25.90 -15.80
N ALA A 156 0.60 26.44 -15.06
CA ALA A 156 1.82 27.03 -15.62
C ALA A 156 2.86 25.99 -16.07
N GLN A 157 2.69 24.72 -15.70
CA GLN A 157 3.65 23.67 -16.08
C GLN A 157 3.46 23.23 -17.56
N PRO A 158 4.53 22.74 -18.21
CA PRO A 158 4.43 22.21 -19.56
C PRO A 158 3.51 20.98 -19.63
N LEU A 159 2.75 20.87 -20.72
CA LEU A 159 1.97 19.67 -21.03
C LEU A 159 2.82 18.61 -21.74
N PRO A 160 2.50 17.30 -21.58
CA PRO A 160 1.48 16.76 -20.68
C PRO A 160 1.93 16.88 -19.21
N HIS A 161 0.98 17.09 -18.29
CA HIS A 161 1.30 16.89 -16.86
C HIS A 161 1.50 15.40 -16.63
N VAL A 162 2.55 15.04 -15.89
CA VAL A 162 2.88 13.65 -15.58
C VAL A 162 2.96 13.48 -14.07
N PHE A 163 2.04 12.68 -13.52
CA PHE A 163 1.96 12.39 -12.10
C PHE A 163 2.56 11.02 -11.81
N ARG A 164 3.51 10.92 -10.88
CA ARG A 164 4.17 9.68 -10.46
C ARG A 164 3.84 9.33 -9.02
N GLY A 165 3.35 8.13 -8.81
CA GLY A 165 3.20 7.54 -7.48
C GLY A 165 3.85 6.17 -7.43
N ARG A 166 3.85 5.57 -6.24
CA ARG A 166 4.33 4.20 -6.04
C ARG A 166 3.25 3.33 -5.44
N VAL A 167 3.34 2.05 -5.71
CA VAL A 167 2.60 0.98 -5.03
C VAL A 167 3.60 -0.01 -4.44
N TRP A 168 3.24 -0.68 -3.35
CA TRP A 168 4.13 -1.57 -2.60
C TRP A 168 3.53 -2.96 -2.41
N GLY A 169 4.38 -3.93 -2.08
CA GLY A 169 3.95 -5.26 -1.70
C GLY A 169 5.05 -6.30 -1.91
N VAL A 170 4.68 -7.57 -1.74
CA VAL A 170 5.62 -8.68 -1.89
C VAL A 170 6.00 -8.86 -3.37
N ARG A 171 7.29 -8.98 -3.66
CA ARG A 171 7.83 -9.25 -4.99
C ARG A 171 7.10 -10.41 -5.67
N GLY A 172 6.72 -10.24 -6.93
CA GLY A 172 5.95 -11.19 -7.72
C GLY A 172 4.42 -11.08 -7.56
N THR A 173 3.93 -10.27 -6.62
CA THR A 173 2.49 -10.07 -6.41
C THR A 173 1.92 -9.12 -7.46
N ALA A 174 0.75 -9.44 -7.99
CA ALA A 174 -0.03 -8.50 -8.80
C ALA A 174 -0.73 -7.48 -7.89
N VAL A 175 -0.59 -6.19 -8.18
CA VAL A 175 -1.32 -5.10 -7.54
C VAL A 175 -2.34 -4.56 -8.51
N ARG A 176 -3.59 -4.42 -8.04
CA ARG A 176 -4.64 -3.71 -8.77
C ARG A 176 -4.74 -2.28 -8.26
N TYR A 177 -4.84 -1.31 -9.18
CA TYR A 177 -4.94 0.11 -8.84
C TYR A 177 -5.93 0.86 -9.72
N GLY A 178 -6.34 2.03 -9.23
CA GLY A 178 -7.11 3.06 -9.92
C GLY A 178 -6.62 4.45 -9.53
N TYR A 179 -7.07 5.47 -10.27
CA TYR A 179 -6.69 6.86 -10.03
C TYR A 179 -7.84 7.64 -9.39
N HIS A 180 -7.48 8.42 -8.40
CA HIS A 180 -8.26 9.49 -7.81
C HIS A 180 -7.84 10.80 -8.47
N LEU A 181 -8.71 11.42 -9.24
CA LEU A 181 -8.40 12.60 -10.05
C LEU A 181 -9.04 13.85 -9.44
N ILE A 182 -8.20 14.83 -9.12
CA ILE A 182 -8.60 16.01 -8.36
C ILE A 182 -8.28 17.27 -9.19
N ARG A 183 -9.28 18.12 -9.32
CA ARG A 183 -9.13 19.50 -9.83
C ARG A 183 -9.64 20.45 -8.75
N GLN A 184 -8.70 21.16 -8.13
CA GLN A 184 -8.95 22.01 -6.97
C GLN A 184 -8.22 23.34 -7.07
N GLY A 185 -8.70 24.34 -6.34
CA GLY A 185 -8.09 25.66 -6.27
C GLY A 185 -8.45 26.56 -7.46
N LEU A 186 -9.57 26.28 -8.13
CA LEU A 186 -10.09 27.13 -9.20
C LEU A 186 -10.54 28.50 -8.66
N PRO A 187 -10.57 29.54 -9.51
CA PRO A 187 -11.08 30.86 -9.12
C PRO A 187 -12.53 30.83 -8.59
N ASP A 188 -13.37 29.95 -9.14
CA ASP A 188 -14.66 29.59 -8.56
C ASP A 188 -14.56 28.18 -7.94
N PRO A 189 -14.57 28.05 -6.60
CA PRO A 189 -14.53 26.76 -5.92
C PRO A 189 -15.71 25.85 -6.25
N ALA A 190 -16.83 26.36 -6.80
CA ALA A 190 -17.93 25.53 -7.24
C ALA A 190 -17.58 24.67 -8.48
N ASP A 191 -16.52 25.04 -9.21
CA ASP A 191 -16.03 24.31 -10.38
C ASP A 191 -14.96 23.25 -10.02
N ASP A 192 -14.53 23.20 -8.76
CA ASP A 192 -13.67 22.15 -8.23
C ASP A 192 -14.37 20.79 -8.41
N ALA A 193 -13.59 19.78 -8.79
CA ALA A 193 -14.12 18.48 -9.16
C ALA A 193 -13.22 17.34 -8.66
N GLU A 194 -13.89 16.26 -8.26
CA GLU A 194 -13.27 15.00 -7.90
C GLU A 194 -13.88 13.89 -8.74
N SER A 195 -13.04 13.00 -9.26
CA SER A 195 -13.51 11.82 -9.99
C SER A 195 -12.58 10.63 -9.79
N TRP A 196 -13.11 9.45 -10.05
CA TRP A 196 -12.38 8.19 -9.93
C TRP A 196 -12.38 7.51 -11.29
N THR A 197 -11.23 6.96 -11.68
CA THR A 197 -11.11 6.11 -12.86
C THR A 197 -10.39 4.83 -12.48
N ASP A 198 -10.96 3.70 -12.86
CA ASP A 198 -10.51 2.36 -12.49
C ASP A 198 -10.69 1.39 -13.66
N ASN A 199 -10.46 1.85 -14.89
CA ASN A 199 -10.57 1.00 -16.10
C ASN A 199 -11.96 0.34 -16.23
N GLY A 200 -13.03 1.09 -15.94
CA GLY A 200 -14.41 0.62 -16.02
C GLY A 200 -14.73 -0.48 -14.99
N GLY A 201 -14.27 -0.33 -13.75
CA GLY A 201 -14.49 -1.28 -12.65
C GLY A 201 -13.47 -2.42 -12.57
N ARG A 202 -12.53 -2.52 -13.51
CA ARG A 202 -11.56 -3.64 -13.58
C ARG A 202 -10.27 -3.37 -12.81
N GLY A 203 -9.94 -2.11 -12.61
CA GLY A 203 -8.63 -1.61 -12.26
C GLY A 203 -7.59 -1.85 -13.36
N TRP A 204 -6.46 -1.17 -13.24
CA TRP A 204 -5.23 -1.57 -13.91
C TRP A 204 -4.44 -2.51 -13.00
N THR A 205 -3.53 -3.27 -13.59
CA THR A 205 -2.68 -4.18 -12.83
C THR A 205 -1.21 -3.94 -13.12
N VAL A 206 -0.38 -4.11 -12.10
CA VAL A 206 1.08 -4.09 -12.19
C VAL A 206 1.64 -5.24 -11.36
N THR A 207 2.66 -5.92 -11.86
CA THR A 207 3.41 -6.93 -11.09
C THR A 207 4.57 -6.27 -10.38
N LEU A 208 4.71 -6.57 -9.09
CA LEU A 208 5.78 -6.08 -8.24
C LEU A 208 7.11 -6.80 -8.51
#